data_AF-A0A2W6E6L1-F1
#
_entry.id   AF-A0A2W6E6L1-F1
#
_cell.length_a   1.000
_cell.length_b   1.000
_cell.length_c   1.000
_cell.angle_alpha   90.00
_cell.angle_beta   90.00
_cell.angle_gamma   90.00
#
_symmetry.space_group_name_H-M   'P 1'
#
loop_
_entity.id
_entity.type
_entity.pdbx_description
1 polymer ?
#
loop_
_entity_poly.entity_id
_entity_poly.type
_entity_poly.pdbx_seq_one_letter_code
_entity_poly.pdbx_strand_id
1 'polypeptide(L)'
;IYGGYFGGALGVILIAVLALTAHDDLRRLNAVKGVLSLIIAAVSAVVFAIGAPVDWLVVALLAPVNLVGGFLGAKLAGRLPAPVLRSGVVVVGLAVSIYLFVR
;
A
#
# COMPACT_ATOMS: atom_id res chain seq x y z
N ILE A 1 -14.83 4.63 0.09
CA ILE A 1 -14.29 5.56 1.13
C ILE A 1 -13.08 4.93 1.84
N TYR A 2 -13.17 3.74 2.44
CA TYR A 2 -12.05 3.14 3.21
C TYR A 2 -10.77 2.88 2.40
N GLY A 3 -10.90 2.44 1.14
CA GLY A 3 -9.74 2.00 0.35
C GLY A 3 -8.81 3.09 -0.17
N GLY A 4 -9.33 4.30 -0.39
CA GLY A 4 -8.51 5.46 -0.73
C GLY A 4 -7.79 6.07 0.47
N TYR A 5 -8.26 5.77 1.68
CA TYR A 5 -7.74 6.32 2.94
C TYR A 5 -6.68 5.41 3.60
N PHE A 6 -6.88 4.09 3.56
CA PHE A 6 -6.01 3.10 4.25
C PHE A 6 -5.40 2.07 3.27
N GLY A 7 -4.60 2.54 2.31
CA GLY A 7 -4.06 1.70 1.23
C GLY A 7 -3.22 0.50 1.70
N GLY A 8 -2.42 0.66 2.76
CA GLY A 8 -1.58 -0.42 3.31
C GLY A 8 -2.38 -1.56 3.94
N ALA A 9 -3.38 -1.24 4.78
CA ALA A 9 -4.22 -2.25 5.44
C ALA A 9 -5.24 -2.88 4.47
N LEU A 10 -5.70 -2.12 3.47
CA LEU A 10 -6.61 -2.63 2.45
C LEU A 10 -6.06 -3.86 1.73
N GLY A 11 -4.74 -3.94 1.51
CA GLY A 11 -4.15 -5.09 0.85
C GLY A 11 -4.35 -6.40 1.61
N VAL A 12 -4.30 -6.37 2.95
CA VAL A 12 -4.55 -7.53 3.82
C VAL A 12 -6.01 -7.95 3.73
N ILE A 13 -6.93 -6.97 3.77
CA ILE A 13 -8.37 -7.22 3.65
C ILE A 13 -8.69 -7.84 2.28
N LEU A 14 -8.11 -7.31 1.19
CA LEU A 14 -8.30 -7.85 -0.15
C LEU A 14 -7.83 -9.30 -0.24
N ILE A 15 -6.65 -9.64 0.29
CA ILE A 15 -6.16 -11.02 0.29
C ILE A 15 -7.05 -11.92 1.14
N ALA A 16 -7.50 -11.47 2.31
CA ALA A 16 -8.40 -12.25 3.16
C ALA A 16 -9.72 -12.55 2.43
N VAL A 17 -10.33 -11.54 1.81
CA VAL A 17 -11.58 -11.71 1.05
C VAL A 17 -11.36 -12.60 -0.18
N LEU A 18 -10.28 -12.40 -0.93
CA LEU A 18 -9.95 -13.22 -2.10
C LEU A 18 -9.68 -14.68 -1.71
N ALA A 19 -8.97 -14.93 -0.61
CA ALA A 19 -8.71 -16.29 -0.12
C ALA A 19 -9.98 -17.00 0.38
N LEU A 20 -10.98 -16.25 0.85
CA LEU A 20 -12.28 -16.79 1.27
C LEU A 20 -13.24 -17.01 0.10
N THR A 21 -13.14 -16.22 -0.97
CA THR A 21 -14.10 -16.23 -2.07
C THR A 21 -13.60 -16.90 -3.35
N ALA A 22 -12.28 -16.96 -3.56
CA ALA A 22 -11.65 -17.58 -4.72
C ALA A 22 -10.76 -18.77 -4.29
N HIS A 23 -11.01 -19.94 -4.86
CA HIS A 23 -10.20 -21.14 -4.65
C HIS A 23 -9.05 -21.18 -5.66
N ASP A 24 -8.07 -20.30 -5.47
CA ASP A 24 -6.89 -20.19 -6.33
C ASP A 24 -5.61 -20.13 -5.49
N ASP A 25 -4.46 -20.32 -6.13
CA ASP A 25 -3.18 -20.23 -5.45
C ASP A 25 -2.85 -18.79 -4.99
N LEU A 26 -2.11 -18.68 -3.88
CA LEU A 26 -1.80 -17.40 -3.25
C LEU A 26 -1.05 -16.43 -4.18
N ARG A 27 -0.32 -16.94 -5.19
CA ARG A 27 0.38 -16.11 -6.16
C ARG A 27 -0.61 -15.45 -7.13
N ARG A 28 -1.62 -16.17 -7.62
CA ARG A 28 -2.71 -15.59 -8.43
C ARG A 28 -3.55 -14.62 -7.62
N LEU A 29 -3.92 -14.97 -6.38
CA LEU A 29 -4.67 -14.06 -5.50
C LEU A 29 -3.89 -12.75 -5.25
N ASN A 30 -2.57 -12.82 -5.06
CA ASN A 30 -1.71 -11.64 -4.93
C ASN A 30 -1.67 -10.79 -6.21
N ALA A 31 -1.65 -11.41 -7.39
CA ALA A 31 -1.69 -10.67 -8.65
C ALA A 31 -3.03 -9.92 -8.81
N VAL A 32 -4.15 -10.58 -8.53
CA VAL A 32 -5.49 -9.97 -8.57
C VAL A 32 -5.61 -8.83 -7.55
N LYS A 33 -5.14 -9.05 -6.31
CA LYS A 33 -5.07 -7.99 -5.29
C LYS A 33 -4.30 -6.77 -5.78
N GLY A 34 -3.20 -6.97 -6.52
CA GLY A 34 -2.42 -5.88 -7.10
C GLY A 34 -3.25 -5.03 -8.07
N VAL A 35 -3.95 -5.66 -9.00
CA VAL A 35 -4.84 -5.00 -9.95
C VAL A 35 -5.98 -4.26 -9.24
N LEU A 36 -6.63 -4.91 -8.27
CA LEU A 36 -7.69 -4.28 -7.48
C LEU A 36 -7.17 -3.06 -6.70
N SER A 37 -5.97 -3.16 -6.12
CA SER A 37 -5.34 -2.03 -5.41
C SER A 37 -5.11 -0.84 -6.35
N LEU A 38 -4.66 -1.11 -7.58
CA LEU A 38 -4.46 -0.07 -8.60
C LEU A 38 -5.78 0.61 -8.99
N ILE A 39 -6.83 -0.17 -9.23
CA ILE A 39 -8.17 0.35 -9.55
C ILE A 39 -8.68 1.22 -8.41
N ILE A 40 -8.60 0.74 -7.16
CA ILE A 40 -9.05 1.48 -5.98
C ILE A 40 -8.28 2.79 -5.83
N ALA A 41 -6.95 2.77 -6.01
CA ALA A 41 -6.13 3.97 -5.95
C ALA A 41 -6.49 4.97 -7.06
N ALA A 42 -6.66 4.51 -8.30
CA ALA A 42 -7.03 5.36 -9.43
C ALA A 42 -8.41 6.01 -9.25
N VAL A 43 -9.42 5.22 -8.85
CA VAL A 43 -10.77 5.73 -8.55
C VAL A 43 -10.72 6.73 -7.39
N SER A 44 -9.97 6.41 -6.33
CA SER A 44 -9.83 7.33 -5.19
C SER A 44 -9.18 8.65 -5.61
N ALA A 45 -8.13 8.61 -6.43
CA ALA A 45 -7.48 9.81 -6.95
C ALA A 45 -8.45 10.68 -7.76
N VAL A 46 -9.25 10.08 -8.65
CA VAL A 46 -10.27 10.81 -9.43
C VAL A 46 -11.34 11.42 -8.52
N VAL A 47 -11.86 10.65 -7.56
CA VAL A 47 -12.88 11.15 -6.63
C VAL A 47 -12.37 12.31 -5.78
N PHE A 48 -11.14 12.21 -5.25
CA PHE A 48 -10.53 13.30 -4.47
C PHE A 48 -10.18 14.52 -5.34
N ALA A 49 -9.72 14.31 -6.57
CA ALA A 49 -9.41 15.40 -7.50
C ALA A 49 -10.63 16.28 -7.83
N ILE A 50 -11.83 15.70 -7.83
CA ILE A 50 -13.08 16.41 -8.16
C ILE A 50 -13.80 16.90 -6.89
N GLY A 51 -13.82 16.08 -5.83
CA GLY A 51 -14.67 16.27 -4.67
C GLY A 51 -14.01 16.92 -3.45
N ALA A 52 -12.70 17.18 -3.48
CA ALA A 52 -11.96 17.76 -2.36
C ALA A 52 -11.11 18.96 -2.81
N PRO A 53 -10.80 19.91 -1.90
CA PRO A 53 -9.82 20.95 -2.17
C PRO A 53 -8.42 20.30 -2.28
N VAL A 54 -7.91 20.22 -3.51
CA VAL A 54 -6.60 19.62 -3.79
C VAL A 54 -5.58 20.71 -4.08
N ASP A 55 -4.46 20.66 -3.36
CA ASP A 55 -3.27 21.44 -3.70
C ASP A 55 -2.48 20.73 -4.81
N TRP A 56 -2.60 21.26 -6.03
CA TRP A 56 -1.98 20.68 -7.22
C TRP A 56 -0.45 20.78 -7.22
N LEU A 57 0.14 21.75 -6.51
CA LEU A 57 1.60 21.84 -6.38
C LEU A 57 2.13 20.69 -5.54
N VAL A 58 1.45 20.40 -4.43
CA VAL A 58 1.76 19.25 -3.57
C VAL A 58 1.59 17.94 -4.35
N VAL A 59 0.52 17.79 -5.15
CA VAL A 59 0.33 16.61 -6.00
C VAL A 59 1.45 16.45 -7.03
N ALA A 60 1.86 17.52 -7.70
CA ALA A 60 2.93 17.50 -8.69
C ALA A 60 4.27 17.03 -8.12
N LEU A 61 4.53 17.30 -6.83
CA LEU A 61 5.71 16.82 -6.13
C LEU A 61 5.53 15.38 -5.61
N LEU A 62 4.43 15.11 -4.92
CA LEU A 62 4.23 13.84 -4.22
C LEU A 62 3.93 12.68 -5.17
N ALA A 63 3.18 12.89 -6.25
CA ALA A 63 2.83 11.82 -7.19
C ALA A 63 4.07 11.14 -7.81
N PRO A 64 5.03 11.86 -8.43
CA PRO A 64 6.23 11.22 -8.99
C PRO A 64 7.11 10.61 -7.90
N VAL A 65 7.27 11.26 -6.75
CA VAL A 65 8.08 10.72 -5.64
C VAL A 65 7.50 9.41 -5.11
N ASN A 66 6.19 9.33 -4.93
CA ASN A 66 5.52 8.09 -4.49
C ASN A 66 5.58 6.99 -5.55
N LEU A 67 5.44 7.33 -6.84
CA LEU A 67 5.56 6.35 -7.93
C LEU A 67 6.97 5.77 -8.01
N VAL A 68 7.98 6.63 -7.99
CA VAL A 68 9.39 6.22 -8.03
C VAL A 68 9.77 5.44 -6.78
N GLY A 69 9.43 5.97 -5.60
CA GLY A 69 9.70 5.31 -4.32
C GLY A 69 8.99 3.97 -4.18
N GLY A 70 7.74 3.87 -4.60
CA GLY A 70 6.97 2.62 -4.59
C GLY A 70 7.55 1.59 -5.55
N PHE A 71 7.93 1.99 -6.77
CA PHE A 71 8.54 1.10 -7.75
C PHE A 71 9.92 0.59 -7.30
N LEU A 72 10.80 1.50 -6.87
CA LEU A 72 12.13 1.15 -6.36
C LEU A 72 12.03 0.30 -5.10
N GLY A 73 11.12 0.64 -4.18
CA GLY A 73 10.84 -0.12 -2.98
C GLY A 73 10.39 -1.54 -3.27
N ALA A 74 9.43 -1.73 -4.19
CA ALA A 74 8.99 -3.06 -4.61
C ALA A 74 10.11 -3.87 -5.26
N LYS A 75 10.90 -3.24 -6.14
CA LYS A 75 12.04 -3.88 -6.80
C LYS A 75 13.13 -4.29 -5.81
N LEU A 76 13.40 -3.46 -4.80
CA LEU A 76 14.38 -3.75 -3.76
C LEU A 76 13.86 -4.84 -2.81
N ALA A 77 12.61 -4.75 -2.37
CA ALA A 77 11.98 -5.73 -1.49
C ALA A 77 12.00 -7.14 -2.11
N GLY A 78 11.79 -7.26 -3.43
CA GLY A 78 11.89 -8.53 -4.15
C GLY A 78 13.30 -9.12 -4.23
N ARG A 79 14.35 -8.34 -3.92
CA ARG A 79 15.75 -8.79 -3.91
C ARG A 79 16.32 -9.04 -2.52
N LEU A 80 15.67 -8.55 -1.48
CA LEU A 80 16.14 -8.73 -0.11
C LEU A 80 15.81 -10.15 0.40
N PRO A 81 16.72 -10.78 1.16
CA PRO A 81 16.40 -12.02 1.86
C PRO A 81 15.23 -11.81 2.81
N ALA A 82 14.33 -12.79 2.90
CA ALA A 82 13.14 -12.72 3.75
C ALA A 82 13.43 -12.35 5.23
N PRO A 83 14.51 -12.83 5.89
CA PRO A 83 14.83 -12.44 7.25
C PRO A 83 15.12 -10.94 7.39
N VAL A 84 15.81 -10.35 6.41
CA VAL A 84 16.17 -8.92 6.42
C VAL A 84 14.91 -8.09 6.30
N LEU A 85 14.07 -8.39 5.30
CA LEU A 85 12.81 -7.68 5.09
C LEU A 85 11.90 -7.77 6.34
N ARG A 86 11.78 -8.97 6.93
CA ARG A 86 10.98 -9.19 8.14
C ARG A 86 11.53 -8.42 9.34
N SER A 87 12.84 -8.45 9.56
CA SER A 87 13.47 -7.71 10.67
C SER A 87 13.27 -6.21 10.52
N GLY A 88 13.38 -5.66 9.31
CA GLY A 88 13.12 -4.25 9.04
C GLY A 88 11.68 -3.84 9.39
N VAL A 89 10.69 -4.63 8.97
CA VAL A 89 9.28 -4.39 9.30
C VAL A 89 9.05 -4.39 10.82
N VAL A 90 9.63 -5.36 11.54
CA VAL A 90 9.52 -5.46 13.00
C VAL A 90 10.16 -4.25 13.69
N VAL A 91 11.37 -3.85 13.29
CA VAL A 91 12.08 -2.71 13.88
C VAL A 91 11.29 -1.41 13.68
N VAL A 92 10.77 -1.16 12.48
CA VAL A 92 9.95 0.04 12.22
C VAL A 92 8.66 0.01 13.04
N GLY A 93 7.97 -1.13 13.10
CA GLY A 93 6.74 -1.27 13.88
C GLY A 93 6.97 -1.04 15.39
N LEU A 94 8.06 -1.56 15.94
CA LEU A 94 8.44 -1.33 17.34
C LEU A 94 8.83 0.12 17.59
N ALA A 95 9.61 0.73 16.71
CA ALA A 95 10.01 2.14 16.85
C ALA A 95 8.80 3.07 16.87
N VAL A 96 7.84 2.87 15.95
CA VAL A 96 6.57 3.63 15.92
C VAL A 96 5.75 3.36 17.19
N SER A 97 5.66 2.11 17.65
CA SER A 97 4.93 1.76 18.87
C SER A 97 5.51 2.44 20.11
N ILE A 98 6.83 2.42 20.27
CA ILE A 98 7.51 3.09 21.39
C ILE A 98 7.29 4.60 21.32
N TYR A 99 7.45 5.19 20.13
CA TYR A 99 7.25 6.63 19.95
C TYR A 99 5.84 7.07 20.35
N LEU A 100 4.81 6.37 19.87
CA LEU A 100 3.40 6.66 20.20
C LEU A 100 3.01 6.29 21.64
N PHE A 101 3.76 5.40 22.30
CA PHE A 101 3.52 5.06 23.70
C PHE A 101 4.09 6.13 24.64
N VAL A 102 5.22 6.73 24.27
CA VAL A 102 5.89 7.75 25.09
C VAL A 102 5.30 9.15 24.86
N ARG A 103 4.74 9.40 23.68
CA ARG A 103 4.23 10.71 23.27
C ARG A 103 2.72 10.70 23.07
#